data_AF-A0A2M7JKJ0-F1
#
_entry.id   AF-A0A2M7JKJ0-F1
#
_cell.length_a   1.000
_cell.length_b   1.000
_cell.length_c   1.000
_cell.angle_alpha   90.00
_cell.angle_beta   90.00
_cell.angle_gamma   90.00
#
_symmetry.space_group_name_H-M   'P 1'
#
loop_
_entity.id
_entity.type
_entity.pdbx_description
1 polymer ?
#
loop_
_entity_poly.entity_id
_entity_poly.type
_entity_poly.pdbx_seq_one_letter_code
_entity_poly.pdbx_strand_id
1 'polypeptide(L)' 'MKKEEAGFRCPVGNLFMKMEGIGRDDSPLAMHLSRAAYEILQAVKSIAEDGISRLDPEKRQPKKKRTKIEVS' A
#
# COMPACT_ATOMS: atom_id res chain seq x y z
N MET A 1 -0.84 26.32 21.78
CA MET A 1 -1.45 26.22 20.44
C MET A 1 -0.50 25.43 19.55
N LYS A 2 -0.79 24.16 19.26
CA LYS A 2 -0.17 23.45 18.14
C LYS A 2 -1.34 22.87 17.36
N LYS A 3 -1.65 23.48 16.22
CA LYS A 3 -2.58 22.94 15.24
C LYS A 3 -1.96 21.62 14.80
N GLU A 4 -2.45 20.52 15.34
CA GLU A 4 -2.14 19.21 14.78
C GLU A 4 -2.76 19.24 13.39
N GLU A 5 -1.92 19.34 12.38
CA GLU A 5 -2.32 19.23 10.99
C GLU A 5 -2.90 17.83 10.82
N ALA A 6 -4.20 17.70 11.05
CA ALA A 6 -5.02 16.58 10.61
C ALA A 6 -5.15 16.63 9.07
N GLY A 7 -4.03 16.89 8.38
CA GLY A 7 -3.86 16.50 7.01
C GLY A 7 -4.00 14.99 6.98
N PHE A 8 -4.78 14.50 6.04
CA PHE A 8 -5.00 13.09 5.74
C PHE A 8 -3.64 12.39 5.59
N ARG A 9 -3.02 11.98 6.71
CA ARG A 9 -1.73 11.29 6.66
C ARG A 9 -2.03 9.92 6.09
N CYS A 10 -1.50 9.68 4.89
CA CYS A 10 -1.54 8.39 4.23
C CYS A 10 -1.18 7.30 5.26
N PRO A 11 -2.05 6.30 5.51
CA PRO A 11 -1.80 5.26 6.50
C PRO A 11 -0.46 4.54 6.26
N VAL A 12 -0.11 4.40 4.98
CA VAL A 12 1.19 3.89 4.52
C VAL A 12 2.30 4.80 5.03
N GLY A 13 2.30 6.09 4.72
CA GLY A 13 3.30 7.04 5.21
C GLY A 13 3.45 7.07 6.74
N ASN A 14 2.34 6.94 7.49
CA ASN A 14 2.36 6.82 8.95
C ASN A 14 3.06 5.55 9.43
N LEU A 15 2.90 4.42 8.72
CA LEU A 15 3.60 3.18 9.03
C LEU A 15 5.11 3.36 8.86
N PHE A 16 5.56 3.97 7.76
CA PHE A 16 6.99 4.22 7.53
C PHE A 16 7.61 5.16 8.56
N MET A 17 6.93 6.25 8.93
CA MET A 17 7.42 7.15 9.99
C MET A 17 7.53 6.46 11.36
N LYS A 18 6.71 5.44 11.64
CA LYS A 18 6.83 4.64 12.86
C LYS A 18 7.98 3.63 12.80
N MET A 19 8.35 3.20 11.59
CA MET A 19 9.49 2.29 11.37
C MET A 19 10.82 3.06 11.32
N GLU A 20 10.79 4.33 10.94
CA GLU A 20 11.93 5.24 10.95
C GLU A 20 12.47 5.39 12.40
N GLY A 21 13.72 4.97 12.62
CA GLY A 21 14.35 4.92 13.95
C GLY A 21 14.28 3.57 14.67
N ILE A 22 13.66 2.53 14.07
CA ILE A 22 13.75 1.17 14.59
C ILE A 22 15.05 0.51 14.11
N GLY A 23 16.02 0.41 15.02
CA GLY A 23 17.32 -0.24 14.79
C GLY A 23 18.47 0.73 14.55
N ARG A 24 19.70 0.23 14.61
CA ARG A 24 20.87 0.94 14.07
C ARG A 24 20.93 0.67 12.56
N ASP A 25 21.36 1.66 11.79
CA ASP A 25 21.34 1.65 10.32
C ASP A 25 22.02 0.39 9.70
N ASP A 26 23.00 -0.19 10.40
CA ASP A 26 23.75 -1.37 9.95
C ASP A 26 23.22 -2.71 10.50
N SER A 27 22.08 -2.70 11.22
CA SER A 27 21.54 -3.91 11.82
C SER A 27 20.80 -4.78 10.78
N PRO A 28 20.86 -6.13 10.89
CA PRO A 28 20.03 -7.01 10.06
C PRO A 28 18.55 -6.69 10.14
N LEU A 29 18.07 -6.23 11.30
CA LEU A 29 16.69 -5.76 11.49
C LEU A 29 16.38 -4.56 10.59
N ALA A 30 17.24 -3.54 10.55
CA ALA A 30 17.05 -2.37 9.70
C ALA A 30 17.03 -2.74 8.21
N MET A 31 17.87 -3.69 7.79
CA MET A 31 17.83 -4.22 6.42
C MET A 31 16.50 -4.93 6.11
N HIS A 32 16.03 -5.79 7.01
CA HIS A 32 14.75 -6.49 6.83
C HIS A 32 13.56 -5.52 6.81
N LEU A 33 13.55 -4.53 7.71
CA LEU A 33 12.54 -3.49 7.74
C LEU A 33 12.55 -2.67 6.45
N SER A 34 13.72 -2.29 5.94
CA SER A 34 13.86 -1.56 4.67
C SER A 34 13.34 -2.37 3.47
N ARG A 35 13.60 -3.68 3.45
CA ARG A 35 13.05 -4.57 2.41
C ARG A 35 11.53 -4.71 2.52
N ALA A 36 11.00 -4.93 3.71
CA ALA A 36 9.56 -5.01 3.93
C ALA A 36 8.85 -3.70 3.55
N ALA A 37 9.46 -2.57 3.91
CA ALA A 37 9.09 -1.23 3.47
C ALA A 37 8.93 -1.14 1.95
N TYR A 38 9.95 -1.56 1.21
CA TYR A 38 9.93 -1.58 -0.25
C TYR A 38 8.81 -2.47 -0.83
N GLU A 39 8.66 -3.69 -0.30
CA GLU A 39 7.63 -4.65 -0.74
C GLU A 39 6.21 -4.12 -0.51
N ILE A 40 5.96 -3.46 0.63
CA ILE A 40 4.68 -2.81 0.92
C ILE A 40 4.39 -1.70 -0.08
N LEU A 41 5.37 -0.84 -0.39
CA LEU A 41 5.19 0.23 -1.37
C LEU A 41 4.89 -0.31 -2.77
N GLN A 42 5.55 -1.40 -3.18
CA GLN A 42 5.22 -2.06 -4.44
C GLN A 42 3.77 -2.59 -4.46
N ALA A 43 3.30 -3.20 -3.38
CA ALA A 43 1.92 -3.68 -3.29
C ALA A 43 0.91 -2.53 -3.38
N VAL A 44 1.17 -1.42 -2.66
CA VAL A 44 0.33 -0.22 -2.71
C VAL A 44 0.31 0.37 -4.12
N LYS A 45 1.47 0.44 -4.79
CA LYS A 45 1.57 0.89 -6.18
C LYS A 45 0.71 0.04 -7.11
N SER A 46 0.81 -1.29 -7.02
CA SER A 46 0.02 -2.20 -7.85
C SER A 46 -1.50 -2.01 -7.65
N ILE A 47 -1.96 -1.84 -6.41
CA ILE A 47 -3.38 -1.56 -6.12
C ILE A 47 -3.82 -0.23 -6.71
N ALA A 48 -2.99 0.81 -6.60
CA ALA A 48 -3.28 2.13 -7.16
C ALA A 48 -3.32 2.09 -8.69
N GLU A 49 -2.37 1.42 -9.33
CA GLU A 49 -2.33 1.21 -10.79
C GLU A 49 -3.56 0.44 -11.28
N ASP A 50 -3.97 -0.61 -10.58
CA ASP A 50 -5.21 -1.34 -10.85
C ASP A 50 -6.45 -0.44 -10.72
N GLY A 51 -6.49 0.40 -9.70
CA GLY A 51 -7.54 1.40 -9.49
C GLY A 51 -7.63 2.39 -10.65
N ILE A 52 -6.49 2.95 -11.06
CA ILE A 52 -6.37 3.88 -12.19
C ILE A 52 -6.80 3.19 -13.50
N SER A 53 -6.33 1.97 -13.74
CA SER A 53 -6.68 1.18 -14.93
C SER A 53 -8.19 0.94 -15.06
N ARG A 54 -8.92 0.82 -13.95
CA ARG A 54 -10.39 0.71 -13.95
C ARG A 54 -11.10 2.04 -14.26
N LEU A 55 -10.45 3.17 -14.03
CA LEU A 55 -10.98 4.49 -14.36
C LEU A 55 -10.74 4.83 -15.83
N ASP A 56 -9.67 4.30 -16.42
CA ASP A 56 -9.34 4.43 -17.84
C ASP A 56 -10.32 3.62 -18.71
N PRO A 57 -11.16 4.28 -19.55
CA PRO A 57 -12.14 3.59 -20.38
C PRO A 57 -11.54 2.66 -21.43
N GLU A 58 -10.29 2.87 -21.86
CA GLU A 58 -9.59 1.99 -22.81
C GLU A 58 -8.96 0.76 -22.14
N LYS A 59 -8.60 0.87 -20.86
CA LYS A 59 -7.99 -0.22 -20.07
C LYS A 59 -8.96 -0.94 -19.13
N ARG A 60 -10.22 -0.50 -19.10
CA ARG A 60 -11.30 -1.17 -18.37
C ARG A 60 -11.42 -2.62 -18.82
N GLN A 61 -10.83 -3.53 -18.05
CA GLN A 61 -11.10 -4.95 -18.25
C GLN A 61 -12.59 -5.22 -18.00
N PRO A 62 -13.25 -6.01 -18.86
CA PRO A 62 -14.63 -6.39 -18.64
C PRO A 62 -14.72 -7.09 -17.28
N LYS A 63 -15.71 -6.72 -16.45
CA LYS A 63 -15.95 -7.37 -15.16
C LYS A 63 -16.01 -8.89 -15.40
N LYS A 64 -15.06 -9.64 -14.83
CA LYS A 64 -15.11 -11.11 -14.85
C LYS A 64 -16.42 -11.53 -14.18
N LYS A 65 -17.31 -12.19 -14.94
CA LYS A 65 -18.54 -12.78 -14.40
C LYS A 65 -18.12 -13.80 -13.34
N ARG A 66 -18.50 -13.58 -12.08
CA ARG A 66 -18.33 -14.60 -11.03
C ARG A 66 -19.32 -15.73 -11.34
N THR A 67 -18.81 -16.95 -11.51
CA THR A 67 -19.64 -18.15 -11.53
C THR A 67 -20.29 -18.29 -10.16
N LYS A 68 -21.62 -18.27 -10.13
CA LYS A 68 -22.40 -18.52 -8.92
C LYS A 68 -22.25 -20.01 -8.62
N ILE A 69 -21.57 -20.35 -7.53
CA ILE A 69 -21.50 -21.74 -7.06
C ILE A 69 -22.79 -21.98 -6.29
N GLU A 70 -23.66 -22.83 -6.82
CA GLU A 70 -24.79 -23.36 -6.07
C GLU A 70 -24.28 -24.50 -5.19
N VAL A 71 -24.47 -24.38 -3.89
CA VAL A 71 -24.16 -25.43 -2.92
C VAL A 71 -25.48 -26.16 -2.68
N SER A 72 -25.56 -27.40 -3.16
CA SER A 72 -26.68 -28.32 -2.94
C SER A 72 -26.60 -28.97 -1.56
#